data_AF-A0A239WKC6-F1
#
_entry.id   AF-A0A239WKC6-F1
#
_cell.length_a   1.000
_cell.length_b   1.000
_cell.length_c   1.000
_cell.angle_alpha   90.00
_cell.angle_beta   90.00
_cell.angle_gamma   90.00
#
_symmetry.space_group_name_H-M   'P 1'
#
loop_
_entity.id
_entity.type
_entity.pdbx_description
1 polymer ?
#
loop_
_entity_poly.entity_id
_entity_poly.type
_entity_poly.pdbx_seq_one_letter_code
_entity_poly.pdbx_strand_id
1 'polypeptide(L)'
;MPEVMSNISNCTMHTHQSGYLDSKVKHFISLGMSIIIKCDECIMHHVVALYELGVSREEICECLETAITLQSCPCIKYSQLALDFYDELDSANDEE
;
A
#
# COMPACT_ATOMS: atom_id res chain seq x y z
N MET A 1 2.65 24.97 7.00
CA MET A 1 1.29 25.31 6.50
C MET A 1 0.27 24.46 7.27
N PRO A 2 -0.05 24.80 8.54
CA PRO A 2 -0.80 23.90 9.44
C PRO A 2 -2.22 23.61 8.97
N GLU A 3 -2.93 24.64 8.49
CA GLU A 3 -4.31 24.50 8.00
C GLU A 3 -4.41 23.58 6.78
N VAL A 4 -3.47 23.70 5.83
CA VAL A 4 -3.42 22.84 4.64
C VAL A 4 -3.16 21.39 5.04
N MET A 5 -2.22 21.13 5.95
CA MET A 5 -1.92 19.78 6.44
C MET A 5 -3.13 19.15 7.17
N SER A 6 -3.85 19.93 7.98
CA SER A 6 -5.06 19.45 8.66
C SER A 6 -6.15 19.04 7.66
N ASN A 7 -6.38 19.85 6.63
CA ASN A 7 -7.40 19.56 5.63
C ASN A 7 -7.07 18.32 4.81
N ILE A 8 -5.81 18.19 4.36
CA ILE A 8 -5.36 17.00 3.62
C ILE A 8 -5.45 15.75 4.50
N SER A 9 -5.03 15.81 5.77
CA SER A 9 -5.13 14.68 6.70
C SER A 9 -6.57 14.19 6.85
N ASN A 10 -7.53 15.11 6.99
CA ASN A 10 -8.95 14.76 7.08
C ASN A 10 -9.46 14.11 5.79
N CYS A 11 -9.05 14.62 4.63
CA CYS A 11 -9.38 14.00 3.34
C CYS A 11 -8.81 12.58 3.23
N THR A 12 -7.54 12.39 3.58
CA THR A 12 -6.87 11.07 3.53
C THR A 12 -7.59 10.05 4.41
N MET A 13 -7.91 10.42 5.67
CA MET A 13 -8.66 9.55 6.57
C MET A 13 -10.03 9.16 5.99
N HIS A 14 -10.79 10.14 5.48
CA HIS A 14 -12.11 9.89 4.90
C HIS A 14 -12.02 8.98 3.66
N THR A 15 -11.02 9.16 2.79
CA THR A 15 -10.89 8.32 1.60
C THR A 15 -10.64 6.86 1.94
N HIS A 16 -9.93 6.56 3.02
CA HIS A 16 -9.59 5.19 3.42
C HIS A 16 -10.64 4.50 4.31
N GLN A 17 -11.64 5.21 4.84
CA GLN A 17 -12.75 4.59 5.60
C GLN A 17 -13.57 3.65 4.71
N SER A 18 -14.02 2.51 5.25
CA SER A 18 -14.90 1.58 4.53
C SER A 18 -16.23 2.24 4.15
N GLY A 19 -16.72 1.94 2.95
CA GLY A 19 -18.01 2.39 2.42
C GLY A 19 -18.53 1.40 1.37
N TYR A 20 -18.88 1.86 0.18
CA TYR A 20 -19.20 0.95 -0.94
C TYR A 20 -18.02 0.08 -1.37
N LEU A 21 -16.80 0.58 -1.18
CA LEU A 21 -15.57 -0.19 -1.24
C LEU A 21 -15.03 -0.33 0.17
N ASP A 22 -14.62 -1.54 0.53
CA ASP A 22 -13.98 -1.78 1.82
C ASP A 22 -12.60 -1.10 1.88
N SER A 23 -12.16 -0.76 3.09
CA SER A 23 -10.85 -0.15 3.35
C SER A 23 -9.72 -0.94 2.69
N LYS A 24 -9.75 -2.28 2.78
CA LYS A 24 -8.76 -3.18 2.15
C LYS A 24 -8.63 -2.90 0.64
N VAL A 25 -9.76 -2.83 -0.07
CA VAL A 25 -9.79 -2.57 -1.52
C VAL A 25 -9.19 -1.20 -1.85
N LYS A 26 -9.53 -0.18 -1.05
CA LYS A 26 -9.00 1.17 -1.26
C LYS A 26 -7.50 1.25 -1.04
N HIS A 27 -6.98 0.54 -0.04
CA HIS A 27 -5.55 0.45 0.19
C HIS A 27 -4.80 -0.29 -0.92
N PHE A 28 -5.38 -1.34 -1.52
CA PHE A 28 -4.81 -1.96 -2.72
C PHE A 28 -4.73 -1.01 -3.91
N ILE A 29 -5.80 -0.21 -4.14
CA ILE A 29 -5.78 0.82 -5.18
C ILE A 29 -4.65 1.82 -4.92
N SER A 30 -4.52 2.31 -3.68
CA SER A 30 -3.47 3.26 -3.34
C SER A 30 -2.06 2.68 -3.40
N LEU A 31 -1.87 1.40 -3.04
CA LEU A 31 -0.59 0.70 -3.19
C LEU A 31 -0.20 0.61 -4.67
N GLY A 32 -1.12 0.16 -5.53
CA GLY A 32 -0.90 0.11 -6.98
C GLY A 32 -0.52 1.49 -7.52
N MET A 33 -1.26 2.54 -7.17
CA MET A 33 -0.94 3.91 -7.57
C MET A 33 0.43 4.38 -7.03
N SER A 34 0.80 4.00 -5.81
CA SER A 34 2.08 4.33 -5.19
C SER A 34 3.27 3.73 -5.95
N ILE A 35 3.11 2.49 -6.43
CA ILE A 35 4.07 1.82 -7.33
C ILE A 35 4.17 2.55 -8.67
N ILE A 36 3.04 3.02 -9.22
CA ILE A 36 3.00 3.74 -10.49
C ILE A 36 3.70 5.09 -10.40
N ILE A 37 3.45 5.86 -9.34
CA ILE A 37 4.09 7.16 -9.11
C ILE A 37 5.50 7.04 -8.52
N LYS A 38 5.92 5.83 -8.11
CA LYS A 38 7.27 5.51 -7.63
C LYS A 38 7.61 6.24 -6.32
N CYS A 39 6.67 6.20 -5.37
CA CYS A 39 6.81 6.84 -4.06
C CYS A 39 7.07 5.78 -2.97
N ASP A 40 8.32 5.64 -2.53
CA ASP A 40 8.74 4.63 -1.53
C ASP A 40 7.97 4.76 -0.21
N GLU A 41 7.87 5.99 0.33
CA GLU A 41 7.12 6.31 1.55
C GLU A 41 5.64 5.92 1.43
N CYS A 42 5.03 6.18 0.27
CA CYS A 42 3.63 5.86 0.02
C CYS A 42 3.42 4.34 -0.08
N ILE A 43 4.38 3.63 -0.71
CA ILE A 43 4.37 2.16 -0.79
C ILE A 43 4.40 1.56 0.61
N MET A 44 5.39 1.94 1.42
CA MET A 44 5.52 1.44 2.80
C MET A 44 4.26 1.73 3.62
N HIS A 45 3.75 2.97 3.57
CA HIS A 45 2.54 3.35 4.30
C HIS A 45 1.33 2.48 3.96
N HIS A 46 1.10 2.19 2.68
CA HIS A 46 -0.02 1.35 2.27
C HIS A 46 0.21 -0.14 2.50
N VAL A 47 1.46 -0.62 2.50
CA VAL A 47 1.80 -1.99 2.92
C VAL A 47 1.51 -2.18 4.40
N VAL A 48 1.92 -1.26 5.29
CA VAL A 48 1.58 -1.33 6.73
C VAL A 48 0.06 -1.38 6.92
N ALA A 49 -0.68 -0.49 6.26
CA ALA A 49 -2.14 -0.47 6.38
C ALA A 49 -2.81 -1.77 5.89
N LEU A 50 -2.29 -2.39 4.81
CA LEU A 50 -2.79 -3.68 4.33
C LEU A 50 -2.44 -4.81 5.30
N TYR A 51 -1.23 -4.81 5.87
CA TYR A 51 -0.80 -5.77 6.88
C TYR A 51 -1.70 -5.72 8.12
N GLU A 52 -1.96 -4.52 8.66
CA GLU A 52 -2.88 -4.30 9.78
C GLU A 52 -4.33 -4.74 9.48
N LEU A 53 -4.74 -4.72 8.20
CA LEU A 53 -6.04 -5.21 7.74
C LEU A 53 -6.07 -6.74 7.52
N GLY A 54 -5.00 -7.46 7.90
CA GLY A 54 -4.91 -8.92 7.81
C GLY A 54 -4.88 -9.42 6.36
N VAL A 55 -4.26 -8.64 5.47
CA VAL A 55 -4.05 -9.05 4.08
C VAL A 55 -3.00 -10.14 4.02
N SER A 56 -3.22 -11.17 3.20
CA SER A 56 -2.24 -12.24 3.00
C SER A 56 -1.15 -11.84 2.00
N ARG A 57 -0.01 -12.54 2.08
CA ARG A 57 1.10 -12.36 1.14
C ARG A 57 0.67 -12.57 -0.30
N GLU A 58 -0.21 -13.54 -0.56
CA GLU A 58 -0.74 -13.84 -1.89
C GLU A 58 -1.60 -12.70 -2.43
N GLU A 59 -2.47 -12.11 -1.61
CA GLU A 59 -3.30 -10.96 -2.02
C GLU A 59 -2.43 -9.76 -2.41
N ILE A 60 -1.31 -9.52 -1.70
CA ILE A 60 -0.34 -8.48 -2.10
C ILE A 60 0.34 -8.84 -3.41
N CYS A 61 0.82 -10.07 -3.58
CA CYS A 61 1.46 -10.51 -4.82
C CYS A 61 0.53 -10.28 -6.05
N GLU A 62 -0.75 -10.63 -5.96
CA GLU A 62 -1.72 -10.38 -7.05
C GLU A 62 -1.85 -8.88 -7.40
N CYS A 63 -1.82 -8.00 -6.39
CA CYS A 63 -1.82 -6.56 -6.60
C CYS A 63 -0.53 -6.09 -7.29
N LEU A 64 0.63 -6.59 -6.84
CA LEU A 64 1.94 -6.23 -7.38
C LEU A 64 2.11 -6.68 -8.84
N GLU A 65 1.66 -7.89 -9.16
CA GLU A 65 1.63 -8.42 -10.52
C GLU A 65 0.79 -7.51 -11.43
N THR A 66 -0.39 -7.10 -10.97
CA THR A 66 -1.25 -6.16 -11.69
C THR A 66 -0.54 -4.83 -11.93
N ALA A 67 0.14 -4.28 -10.92
CA ALA A 67 0.90 -3.02 -11.06
C ALA A 67 2.07 -3.15 -12.07
N ILE A 68 2.76 -4.29 -12.09
CA ILE A 68 3.86 -4.55 -13.02
C ILE A 68 3.39 -4.49 -14.48
N THR A 69 2.16 -4.95 -14.78
CA THR A 69 1.62 -4.91 -16.15
C THR A 69 1.51 -3.50 -16.74
N LEU A 70 1.45 -2.46 -15.89
CA LEU A 70 1.18 -1.08 -16.32
C LEU A 70 2.43 -0.30 -16.73
N GLN A 71 3.61 -0.59 -16.18
CA GLN A 71 4.87 0.06 -16.60
C GLN A 71 6.04 -0.90 -16.85
N SER A 72 5.87 -2.21 -16.68
CA SER A 72 6.95 -3.21 -16.84
C SER A 72 8.14 -2.94 -15.90
N CYS A 73 9.36 -2.73 -16.43
CA CYS A 73 10.62 -2.76 -15.67
C CYS A 73 10.71 -1.81 -14.46
N PRO A 74 10.24 -0.54 -14.52
CA PRO A 74 10.29 0.34 -13.35
C PRO A 74 9.46 -0.19 -12.20
N CYS A 75 8.28 -0.76 -12.47
CA CYS A 75 7.39 -1.29 -11.44
C CYS A 75 7.98 -2.52 -10.75
N ILE A 76 8.78 -3.35 -11.44
CA ILE A 76 9.43 -4.52 -10.81
C ILE A 76 10.22 -4.12 -9.56
N LYS A 77 11.01 -3.03 -9.63
CA LYS A 77 11.79 -2.54 -8.49
C LYS A 77 10.89 -2.16 -7.30
N TYR A 78 9.84 -1.37 -7.56
CA TYR A 78 8.96 -0.86 -6.51
C TYR A 78 8.00 -1.92 -5.97
N SER A 79 7.62 -2.88 -6.81
CA SER A 79 6.89 -4.07 -6.37
C SER A 79 7.76 -4.95 -5.48
N GLN A 80 9.05 -5.14 -5.81
CA GLN A 80 9.97 -5.87 -4.95
C GLN A 80 10.13 -5.17 -3.59
N LEU A 81 10.28 -3.83 -3.57
CA LEU A 81 10.32 -3.05 -2.33
C LEU A 81 9.07 -3.27 -1.46
N ALA A 82 7.88 -3.29 -2.07
CA ALA A 82 6.62 -3.53 -1.36
C ALA A 82 6.57 -4.94 -0.76
N LEU A 83 7.03 -5.94 -1.51
CA LEU A 83 7.04 -7.34 -1.08
C LEU A 83 8.07 -7.58 0.04
N ASP A 84 9.29 -7.08 -0.14
CA ASP A 84 10.36 -7.19 0.86
C ASP A 84 9.91 -6.58 2.20
N PHE A 85 9.30 -5.39 2.14
CA PHE A 85 8.83 -4.71 3.34
C PHE A 85 7.64 -5.45 4.00
N TYR A 86 6.74 -6.05 3.22
CA TYR A 86 5.69 -6.90 3.79
C TYR A 86 6.27 -8.13 4.49
N ASP A 87 7.23 -8.80 3.85
CA ASP A 87 7.91 -9.99 4.40
C ASP A 87 8.69 -9.63 5.69
N GLU A 88 9.29 -8.43 5.76
CA GLU A 88 9.90 -7.90 6.98
C GLU A 88 8.89 -7.74 8.12
N LEU A 89 7.72 -7.16 7.86
CA LEU A 89 6.65 -7.02 8.87
C LEU A 89 6.16 -8.38 9.37
N ASP A 90 5.99 -9.33 8.46
CA ASP A 90 5.52 -10.67 8.80
C ASP A 90 6.54 -11.42 9.67
N SER A 91 7.82 -11.36 9.30
CA SER A 91 8.90 -11.97 10.08
C SER A 91 9.07 -11.35 11.48
N ALA A 92 8.85 -10.04 11.60
CA ALA A 92 8.93 -9.34 12.89
C ALA A 92 7.78 -9.72 13.83
N ASN A 93 6.62 -10.08 13.29
CA ASN A 93 5.45 -10.52 14.07
C ASN A 93 5.57 -11.97 14.55
N ASP A 94 6.36 -12.82 13.88
CA ASP A 94 6.63 -14.21 14.29
C ASP A 94 7.63 -14.31 15.47
N GLU A 95 8.39 -13.25 15.75
CA GLU A 95 9.37 -13.20 16.84
C GLU A 95 8.80 -12.72 18.20
N GLU A 96 7.53 -12.27 18.25
CA GLU A 96 6.84 -11.74 19.45
C GLU A 96 5.83 -12.75 20.05
#